data_AF-A0A3Q9FK94-F1
#
_entry.id   AF-A0A3Q9FK94-F1
#
_cell.length_a   1.000
_cell.length_b   1.000
_cell.length_c   1.000
_cell.angle_alpha   90.00
_cell.angle_beta   90.00
_cell.angle_gamma   90.00
#
_symmetry.space_group_name_H-M   'P 1'
#
loop_
_entity.id
_entity.type
_entity.pdbx_description
1 polymer ?
#
loop_
_entity_poly.entity_id
_entity_poly.type
_entity_poly.pdbx_seq_one_letter_code
_entity_poly.pdbx_strand_id
1 'polypeptide(L)'
;MYKLKIGDKVYNVAKDGFDDFARYSFSEVVALTETLAVLKNGVRLVNRPKPSYIIEDVGYSVSRKKGTHWHIVSLQAIRNAQIENEKIKIHEWFASKEFTLEEKRQIFENLNAPVVDVK
;
A
#
# COMPACT_ATOMS: atom_id res chain seq x y z
N MET A 1 -23.64 3.62 1.09
CA MET A 1 -22.42 3.35 1.89
C MET A 1 -22.80 2.42 3.04
N TYR A 2 -22.03 1.35 3.28
CA TYR A 2 -22.38 0.34 4.28
C TYR A 2 -21.41 0.38 5.47
N LYS A 3 -21.84 -0.09 6.63
CA LYS A 3 -20.96 -0.34 7.79
C LYS A 3 -20.11 -1.58 7.51
N LEU A 4 -18.91 -1.62 8.09
CA LEU A 4 -18.03 -2.78 8.07
C LEU A 4 -18.68 -3.97 8.79
N LYS A 5 -18.41 -5.16 8.26
CA LYS A 5 -18.81 -6.47 8.76
C LYS A 5 -17.57 -7.30 9.11
N ILE A 6 -17.74 -8.30 9.97
CA ILE A 6 -16.69 -9.29 10.23
C ILE A 6 -16.36 -10.01 8.92
N GLY A 7 -15.07 -10.21 8.64
CA GLY A 7 -14.58 -10.78 7.38
C GLY A 7 -14.28 -9.76 6.29
N ASP A 8 -14.71 -8.49 6.44
CA ASP A 8 -14.36 -7.45 5.48
C ASP A 8 -12.85 -7.24 5.44
N LYS A 9 -12.28 -7.33 4.24
CA LYS A 9 -10.87 -7.03 3.99
C LYS A 9 -10.72 -5.54 3.75
N VAL A 10 -9.80 -4.93 4.47
CA VAL A 10 -9.53 -3.50 4.40
C VAL A 10 -8.04 -3.23 4.17
N TYR A 11 -7.74 -2.07 3.60
CA TYR A 11 -6.38 -1.61 3.40
C TYR A 11 -6.20 -0.15 3.81
N ASN A 12 -4.96 0.23 4.11
CA ASN A 12 -4.53 1.61 4.30
C ASN A 12 -3.27 1.83 3.46
N VAL A 13 -3.08 3.07 3.02
CA VAL A 13 -1.86 3.53 2.35
C VAL A 13 -1.23 4.61 3.21
N ALA A 14 0.07 4.47 3.46
CA ALA A 14 0.89 5.49 4.09
C ALA A 14 1.94 5.99 3.09
N LYS A 15 2.25 7.28 3.16
CA LYS A 15 3.34 7.94 2.40
C LYS A 15 3.96 9.00 3.31
N ASP A 16 5.29 9.00 3.43
CA ASP A 16 6.03 10.00 4.20
C ASP A 16 6.61 11.09 3.27
N GLY A 17 5.77 11.63 2.38
CA GLY A 17 6.15 12.69 1.43
C GLY A 17 5.52 12.52 0.05
N PHE A 18 5.75 13.48 -0.85
CA PHE A 18 5.30 13.40 -2.25
C PHE A 18 6.13 12.41 -3.06
N ASP A 19 7.44 12.33 -2.78
CA ASP A 19 8.40 11.49 -3.52
C ASP A 19 8.65 10.12 -2.85
N ASP A 20 7.93 9.82 -1.77
CA ASP A 20 8.09 8.56 -1.03
C ASP A 20 7.23 7.43 -1.62
N PHE A 21 7.69 6.19 -1.44
CA PHE A 21 6.97 5.00 -1.86
C PHE A 21 5.66 4.85 -1.06
N ALA A 22 4.59 4.44 -1.74
CA ALA A 22 3.33 4.17 -1.07
C ALA A 22 3.37 2.83 -0.32
N ARG A 23 3.28 2.86 1.01
CA ARG A 23 3.27 1.65 1.82
C ARG A 23 1.85 1.18 2.07
N TYR A 24 1.48 0.06 1.43
CA TYR A 24 0.17 -0.55 1.60
C TYR A 24 0.16 -1.50 2.80
N SER A 25 -0.85 -1.35 3.65
CA SER A 25 -1.15 -2.25 4.77
C SER A 25 -2.51 -2.90 4.56
N PHE A 26 -2.60 -4.22 4.77
CA PHE A 26 -3.85 -4.96 4.64
C PHE A 26 -4.25 -5.60 5.97
N SER A 27 -5.54 -5.68 6.22
CA SER A 27 -6.09 -6.39 7.37
C SER A 27 -7.52 -6.85 7.12
N GLU A 28 -8.07 -7.54 8.10
CA GLU A 28 -9.43 -8.08 8.08
C GLU A 28 -10.16 -7.69 9.35
N VAL A 29 -11.44 -7.36 9.26
CA VAL A 29 -12.28 -7.08 10.42
C VAL A 29 -12.57 -8.39 11.15
N VAL A 30 -12.12 -8.49 12.41
CA VAL A 30 -12.28 -9.70 13.24
C VAL A 30 -13.33 -9.55 14.33
N ALA A 31 -13.67 -8.31 14.71
CA ALA A 31 -14.71 -8.04 15.70
C ALA A 31 -15.40 -6.70 15.44
N LEU A 32 -16.65 -6.60 15.91
CA LEU A 32 -17.44 -5.38 15.89
C LEU A 32 -17.90 -5.02 17.29
N THR A 33 -17.99 -3.72 17.54
CA THR A 33 -18.69 -3.12 18.68
C THR A 33 -19.77 -2.19 18.13
N GLU A 34 -20.54 -1.54 19.01
CA GLU A 34 -21.57 -0.58 18.59
C GLU A 34 -21.04 0.52 17.66
N THR A 35 -19.79 0.97 17.88
CA THR A 35 -19.21 2.12 17.18
C THR A 35 -17.91 1.82 16.43
N LEU A 36 -17.23 0.71 16.73
CA LEU A 36 -15.92 0.39 16.18
C LEU A 36 -15.89 -0.97 15.48
N ALA A 37 -15.07 -1.07 14.44
CA ALA A 37 -14.61 -2.32 13.86
C ALA A 37 -13.15 -2.56 14.29
N VAL A 38 -12.84 -3.77 14.75
CA VAL A 38 -11.49 -4.17 15.18
C VAL A 38 -10.88 -5.04 14.09
N LEU A 39 -9.70 -4.64 13.61
CA LEU A 39 -8.93 -5.35 12.61
C LEU A 39 -8.04 -6.40 13.25
N LYS A 40 -7.66 -7.43 12.48
CA LYS A 40 -6.77 -8.52 12.91
C LYS A 40 -5.42 -8.02 13.44
N ASN A 41 -4.92 -6.90 12.92
CA ASN A 41 -3.69 -6.26 13.38
C ASN A 41 -3.87 -5.35 14.62
N GLY A 42 -5.04 -5.38 15.26
CA GLY A 42 -5.36 -4.60 16.47
C GLY A 42 -5.83 -3.17 16.22
N VAL A 43 -5.81 -2.68 14.97
CA VAL A 43 -6.31 -1.35 14.63
C VAL A 43 -7.82 -1.29 14.83
N ARG A 44 -8.32 -0.19 15.41
CA ARG A 44 -9.74 0.04 15.65
C ARG A 44 -10.24 1.16 14.74
N LEU A 45 -11.19 0.87 13.88
CA LEU A 45 -11.79 1.83 12.96
C LEU A 45 -13.14 2.29 13.49
N VAL A 46 -13.48 3.57 13.28
CA VAL A 46 -14.85 4.04 13.49
C VAL A 46 -15.73 3.39 12.43
N ASN A 47 -16.73 2.59 12.86
CA ASN A 47 -17.63 1.85 11.97
C ASN A 47 -18.75 2.76 11.43
N ARG A 48 -18.34 3.90 10.86
CA ARG A 48 -19.20 4.83 10.14
C ARG A 48 -18.44 5.23 8.88
N PRO A 49 -18.96 4.88 7.69
CA PRO A 49 -18.32 5.24 6.43
C PRO A 49 -18.29 6.77 6.30
N LYS A 50 -17.18 7.29 5.79
CA LYS A 50 -17.03 8.70 5.44
C LYS A 50 -16.64 8.82 3.98
N PRO A 51 -17.07 9.88 3.29
CA PRO A 51 -16.47 10.24 2.02
C PRO A 51 -14.96 10.38 2.17
N SER A 52 -14.22 9.77 1.26
CA SER A 52 -12.80 10.01 1.09
C SER A 52 -12.60 10.62 -0.30
N TYR A 53 -11.71 11.61 -0.39
CA TYR A 53 -11.54 12.42 -1.59
C TYR A 53 -10.17 12.25 -2.24
N ILE A 54 -9.33 11.35 -1.70
CA ILE A 54 -7.92 11.24 -2.07
C ILE A 54 -7.61 9.90 -2.73
N ILE A 55 -8.06 8.78 -2.15
CA ILE A 55 -7.67 7.43 -2.62
C ILE A 55 -8.88 6.64 -3.13
N GLU A 56 -9.94 6.57 -2.31
CA GLU A 56 -11.20 5.86 -2.61
C GLU A 56 -12.38 6.71 -2.17
N ASP A 57 -13.58 6.40 -2.66
CA ASP A 57 -14.81 7.12 -2.32
C ASP A 57 -15.25 6.97 -0.84
N VAL A 58 -14.84 5.87 -0.19
CA VAL A 58 -15.28 5.51 1.17
C VAL A 58 -14.08 5.21 2.05
N GLY A 59 -13.97 5.91 3.18
CA GLY A 59 -12.96 5.67 4.20
C GLY A 59 -13.55 5.43 5.60
N TYR A 60 -12.82 4.68 6.41
CA TYR A 60 -13.10 4.42 7.82
C TYR A 60 -11.92 4.93 8.65
N SER A 61 -12.14 5.97 9.44
CA SER A 61 -11.06 6.61 10.20
C SER A 61 -10.60 5.74 11.37
N VAL A 62 -9.29 5.71 11.62
CA VAL A 62 -8.72 5.09 12.82
C VAL A 62 -9.23 5.83 14.07
N SER A 63 -9.64 5.07 15.08
CA SER A 63 -10.07 5.61 16.37
C SER A 63 -8.96 6.45 16.98
N ARG A 64 -9.29 7.66 17.45
CA ARG A 64 -8.36 8.66 18.01
C ARG A 64 -7.31 9.22 17.03
N LYS A 65 -7.25 8.76 15.77
CA LYS A 65 -6.38 9.29 14.71
C LYS A 65 -7.18 9.57 13.44
N LYS A 66 -7.98 10.64 13.49
CA LYS A 66 -8.99 10.97 12.45
C LYS A 66 -8.40 11.24 11.05
N GLY A 67 -7.11 11.53 10.92
CA GLY A 67 -6.44 11.74 9.63
C GLY A 67 -6.09 10.44 8.89
N THR A 68 -6.03 9.30 9.58
CA THR A 68 -5.69 8.01 8.98
C THR A 68 -6.94 7.24 8.64
N HIS A 69 -7.08 6.83 7.39
CA HIS A 69 -8.26 6.14 6.87
C HIS A 69 -7.90 4.77 6.31
N TRP A 70 -8.80 3.82 6.55
CA TRP A 70 -8.79 2.50 5.94
C TRP A 70 -9.95 2.41 4.94
N HIS A 71 -9.77 1.61 3.90
CA HIS A 71 -10.69 1.46 2.78
C HIS A 71 -10.97 -0.02 2.55
N ILE A 72 -12.11 -0.38 1.94
CA ILE A 72 -12.39 -1.77 1.58
C ILE A 72 -11.44 -2.19 0.46
N VAL A 73 -10.90 -3.40 0.54
CA VAL A 73 -9.99 -3.93 -0.48
C VAL A 73 -10.70 -4.06 -1.83
N SER A 74 -10.12 -3.43 -2.84
CA SER A 74 -10.49 -3.56 -4.25
C SER A 74 -9.39 -4.31 -5.02
N LEU A 75 -9.71 -4.86 -6.19
CA LEU A 75 -8.70 -5.46 -7.09
C LEU A 75 -7.63 -4.43 -7.49
N GLN A 76 -8.04 -3.17 -7.69
CA GLN A 76 -7.11 -2.08 -8.02
C GLN A 76 -6.14 -1.81 -6.87
N ALA A 77 -6.62 -1.81 -5.61
CA ALA A 77 -5.77 -1.63 -4.44
C ALA A 77 -4.72 -2.74 -4.32
N ILE A 78 -5.09 -4.00 -4.59
CA ILE A 78 -4.15 -5.13 -4.61
C ILE A 78 -3.10 -4.93 -5.71
N ARG A 79 -3.52 -4.57 -6.92
CA ARG A 79 -2.60 -4.34 -8.05
C ARG A 79 -1.62 -3.20 -7.77
N ASN A 80 -2.12 -2.08 -7.23
CA ASN A 80 -1.27 -0.95 -6.88
C ASN A 80 -0.26 -1.31 -5.79
N ALA A 81 -0.68 -2.06 -4.78
CA ALA A 81 0.22 -2.54 -3.72
C ALA A 81 1.32 -3.46 -4.27
N GLN A 82 1.01 -4.33 -5.23
CA GLN A 82 2.03 -5.18 -5.86
C GLN A 82 3.07 -4.36 -6.62
N ILE A 83 2.63 -3.41 -7.43
CA ILE A 83 3.53 -2.51 -8.19
C ILE A 83 4.44 -1.73 -7.23
N GLU A 84 3.86 -1.17 -6.17
CA GLU A 84 4.62 -0.34 -5.24
C GLU A 84 5.59 -1.16 -4.37
N ASN A 85 5.19 -2.36 -3.95
CA ASN A 85 6.09 -3.30 -3.27
C ASN A 85 7.26 -3.73 -4.14
N GLU A 86 7.05 -3.88 -5.46
CA GLU A 86 8.12 -4.19 -6.40
C GLU A 86 9.13 -3.03 -6.50
N LYS A 87 8.66 -1.79 -6.61
CA LYS A 87 9.53 -0.61 -6.58
C LYS A 87 10.35 -0.52 -5.30
N ILE A 88 9.70 -0.70 -4.14
CA ILE A 88 10.37 -0.71 -2.83
C ILE A 88 11.44 -1.80 -2.81
N LYS A 89 11.10 -3.02 -3.24
CA LYS A 89 12.05 -4.14 -3.28
C LYS A 89 13.27 -3.85 -4.15
N ILE A 90 13.08 -3.29 -5.34
CA ILE A 90 14.17 -2.90 -6.23
C ILE A 90 15.04 -1.84 -5.55
N HIS A 91 14.43 -0.79 -5.02
CA HIS A 91 15.13 0.30 -4.34
C HIS A 91 15.94 -0.20 -3.14
N GLU A 92 15.33 -1.00 -2.25
CA GLU A 92 16.00 -1.58 -1.08
C GLU A 92 17.12 -2.55 -1.49
N TRP A 93 16.96 -3.30 -2.58
CA TRP A 93 18.03 -4.17 -3.11
C TRP A 93 19.25 -3.37 -3.57
N PHE A 94 19.04 -2.25 -4.28
CA PHE A 94 20.14 -1.34 -4.64
C PHE A 94 20.76 -0.67 -3.41
N ALA A 95 19.95 -0.23 -2.46
CA ALA A 95 20.44 0.49 -1.28
C ALA A 95 21.19 -0.42 -0.28
N SER A 96 20.84 -1.71 -0.22
CA SER A 96 21.45 -2.66 0.72
C SER A 96 22.80 -3.22 0.29
N LYS A 97 23.26 -2.91 -0.93
CA LYS A 97 24.47 -3.47 -1.52
C LYS A 97 25.43 -2.37 -1.96
N GLU A 98 26.71 -2.57 -1.68
CA GLU A 98 27.76 -1.83 -2.36
C GLU A 98 28.13 -2.57 -3.65
N PHE A 99 28.03 -1.88 -4.79
CA PHE A 99 28.39 -2.46 -6.08
C PHE A 99 29.86 -2.23 -6.39
N THR A 100 30.52 -3.28 -6.83
CA THR A 100 31.86 -3.22 -7.43
C THR A 100 31.82 -2.44 -8.75
N LEU A 101 32.99 -2.01 -9.23
CA LEU A 101 33.10 -1.31 -10.52
C LEU A 101 32.60 -2.19 -11.69
N GLU A 102 32.87 -3.50 -11.63
CA GLU A 102 32.43 -4.46 -12.64
C GLU A 102 30.91 -4.59 -12.69
N GLU A 103 30.25 -4.73 -11.53
CA GLU A 103 28.79 -4.79 -11.46
C GLU A 103 28.15 -3.48 -11.93
N LYS A 104 28.75 -2.34 -11.59
CA LYS A 104 28.31 -1.03 -12.10
C LYS A 104 28.42 -0.96 -13.63
N ARG A 105 29.52 -1.49 -14.19
CA ARG A 105 29.71 -1.56 -15.65
C ARG A 105 28.62 -2.43 -16.29
N GLN A 106 28.36 -3.62 -15.75
CA GLN A 106 27.32 -4.52 -16.27
C GLN A 106 25.92 -3.90 -16.22
N ILE A 107 25.58 -3.24 -15.10
CA ILE A 107 24.31 -2.51 -14.98
C ILE A 107 24.22 -1.40 -16.05
N PHE A 108 25.28 -0.62 -16.23
CA PHE A 108 25.33 0.45 -17.23
C PHE A 108 25.20 -0.08 -18.67
N GLU A 109 25.92 -1.15 -19.01
CA GLU A 109 25.86 -1.78 -20.33
C GLU A 109 24.47 -2.34 -20.62
N ASN A 110 23.86 -3.04 -19.66
CA ASN A 110 22.51 -3.61 -19.83
C ASN A 110 21.43 -2.54 -19.99
N LEU A 111 21.56 -1.38 -19.33
CA LEU A 111 20.60 -0.28 -19.46
C LEU A 111 20.76 0.51 -20.77
N ASN A 112 21.95 0.47 -21.39
CA ASN A 112 22.26 1.16 -22.64
C ASN A 112 22.35 0.21 -23.85
N ALA A 113 22.13 -1.10 -23.65
CA ALA A 113 22.12 -2.06 -24.73
C ALA A 113 20.97 -1.71 -25.70
N PRO A 114 21.23 -1.66 -27.02
CA PRO A 114 20.17 -1.41 -27.99
C PRO A 114 19.10 -2.51 -27.86
N VAL A 115 17.83 -2.09 -27.77
CA VAL A 115 16.69 -3.00 -27.78
C VAL A 115 16.75 -3.76 -29.10
N VAL A 116 17.11 -5.05 -29.05
CA VAL A 116 16.99 -5.93 -30.20
C VAL A 116 15.50 -6.23 -30.35
N ASP A 117 14.81 -5.45 -31.18
CA ASP A 117 13.44 -5.78 -31.60
C ASP A 117 13.46 -7.13 -32.30
N VAL A 118 13.00 -8.16 -31.60
CA VAL A 118 12.72 -9.47 -32.20
C VAL A 118 11.42 -9.30 -32.98
N LYS A 119 11.56 -9.20 -34.31
CA LYS A 119 10.43 -9.22 -35.26
C LYS A 119 9.70 -10.56 -35.26
#